data_AF-A0A2S8ZU62-F1
#
_entry.id   AF-A0A2S8ZU62-F1
#
_cell.length_a   1.000
_cell.length_b   1.000
_cell.length_c   1.000
_cell.angle_alpha   90.00
_cell.angle_beta   90.00
_cell.angle_gamma   90.00
#
_symmetry.space_group_name_H-M   'P 1'
#
loop_
_entity.id
_entity.type
_entity.pdbx_description
1 polymer ?
#
loop_
_entity_poly.entity_id
_entity_poly.type
_entity_poly.pdbx_seq_one_letter_code
_entity_poly.pdbx_strand_id
1 'polypeptide(L)'
;MPDLRSVFGTRLAEYNEGRVVPLYDSFAANDTNAYPPVCSTRYVSGIGPVSEWMFCTDYFSHVCSGVDADGNLLDIDGNPIPGLNELAGANPKLTPEQESLIAYLIQHGQDAYQGTGYFNFNNAARAVSDGDSWERSALQVLIWCISDPVAPSATGTELERGATCLDNMGPERQAEILASISADPTLSVAGPSAPIPIGGSGEFVITTDVFSSPLTLSTAGIPGTLTVVSGPGVLSGDQLQVSGSGAPVTVTLALTATEQGTATLSAAATPPSTAHIAWNQSPGRSADDVPCQVFATFRVADQVTINSSASATFATEGGGGTGTGEGFGAFSITKAVTWDGQAIDGIVFAGTYTVTAPDGTAIVENQPFNVAEGSTWTSEGYETGSTVHIEEILPTGPSSIIWAAPVFSTNDFILGDETTVAVTLTNRATLNTGVFEASKVVAGDGASLVADDAVFLLEYDYPAGEGFEAGSGALELSANGDVVTSGALPVGAVLTLSERAPDAIAGATWAAPVLSTGTVTIDDDEPVSVTVTNTLTLDADAIGAGGGEAGHGTGASAGSGSTSGLALTGGELSLVMVVLGVALIAVGGSVLVSRRSRPSK
;
A
#
# COMPACT_ATOMS: atom_id res chain seq x y z
N MET A 1 -26.92 12.57 24.85
CA MET A 1 -26.41 12.84 23.49
C MET A 1 -24.94 13.20 23.64
N PRO A 2 -24.04 12.47 22.99
CA PRO A 2 -22.61 12.74 23.03
C PRO A 2 -22.30 14.13 22.44
N ASP A 3 -21.29 14.82 22.99
CA ASP A 3 -20.82 16.09 22.43
C ASP A 3 -19.97 15.81 21.18
N LEU A 4 -20.55 16.08 20.01
CA LEU A 4 -19.93 15.84 18.69
C LEU A 4 -18.76 16.78 18.38
N ARG A 5 -18.48 17.75 19.27
CA ARG A 5 -17.35 18.69 19.17
C ARG A 5 -16.17 18.31 20.05
N SER A 6 -16.26 17.18 20.75
CA SER A 6 -15.21 16.72 21.66
C SER A 6 -14.99 15.22 21.56
N VAL A 7 -13.76 14.81 21.80
CA VAL A 7 -13.37 13.41 21.95
C VAL A 7 -13.22 13.14 23.45
N PHE A 8 -13.89 12.11 23.95
CA PHE A 8 -13.91 11.75 25.38
C PHE A 8 -14.04 10.23 25.53
N GLY A 9 -13.80 9.74 26.75
CA GLY A 9 -13.95 8.32 27.08
C GLY A 9 -12.99 7.44 26.28
N THR A 10 -13.47 6.27 25.84
CA THR A 10 -12.66 5.29 25.10
C THR A 10 -12.04 5.90 23.84
N ARG A 11 -12.81 6.66 23.06
CA ARG A 11 -12.29 7.39 21.88
C ARG A 11 -11.15 8.35 22.20
N LEU A 12 -11.08 8.94 23.40
CA LEU A 12 -9.96 9.84 23.73
C LEU A 12 -8.65 9.07 23.89
N ALA A 13 -8.69 7.85 24.43
CA ALA A 13 -7.52 6.99 24.48
C ALA A 13 -7.07 6.62 23.06
N GLU A 14 -7.99 6.16 22.22
CA GLU A 14 -7.70 5.78 20.83
C GLU A 14 -7.17 6.96 20.00
N TYR A 15 -7.79 8.14 20.15
CA TYR A 15 -7.33 9.37 19.52
C TYR A 15 -5.89 9.73 19.92
N ASN A 16 -5.54 9.62 21.21
CA ASN A 16 -4.21 9.92 21.71
C ASN A 16 -3.15 8.91 21.23
N GLU A 17 -3.57 7.69 20.91
CA GLU A 17 -2.74 6.66 20.25
C GLU A 17 -2.59 6.90 18.74
N GLY A 18 -3.23 7.94 18.19
CA GLY A 18 -3.19 8.29 16.77
C GLY A 18 -4.22 7.54 15.92
N ARG A 19 -5.11 6.75 16.53
CA ARG A 19 -6.19 6.05 15.82
C ARG A 19 -7.27 7.06 15.41
N VAL A 20 -7.87 6.80 14.25
CA VAL A 20 -8.99 7.60 13.77
C VAL A 20 -10.26 7.28 14.56
N VAL A 21 -10.94 8.32 15.04
CA VAL A 21 -12.18 8.19 15.80
C VAL A 21 -13.33 8.93 15.12
N PRO A 22 -14.52 8.31 14.97
CA PRO A 22 -15.69 8.97 14.40
C PRO A 22 -16.19 10.12 15.28
N LEU A 23 -16.65 11.19 14.64
CA LEU A 23 -17.32 12.33 15.27
C LEU A 23 -18.81 12.35 14.94
N TYR A 24 -19.14 12.40 13.65
CA TYR A 24 -20.52 12.52 13.15
C TYR A 24 -20.61 12.18 11.65
N ASP A 25 -21.80 11.88 11.16
CA ASP A 25 -22.05 11.50 9.77
C ASP A 25 -22.15 12.70 8.80
N SER A 26 -22.40 12.49 7.51
CA SER A 26 -22.45 13.59 6.52
C SER A 26 -23.46 14.69 6.85
N PHE A 27 -24.47 14.40 7.69
CA PHE A 27 -25.53 15.33 8.11
C PHE A 27 -25.37 15.80 9.55
N ALA A 28 -24.16 15.68 10.10
CA ALA A 28 -23.81 16.08 11.46
C ALA A 28 -24.63 15.36 12.55
N ALA A 29 -25.03 14.12 12.28
CA ALA A 29 -25.71 13.26 13.23
C ALA A 29 -24.75 12.21 13.84
N ASN A 30 -25.12 11.72 15.02
CA ASN A 30 -24.53 10.54 15.63
C ASN A 30 -25.59 9.46 15.70
N ASP A 31 -25.51 8.51 14.77
CA ASP A 31 -26.50 7.46 14.54
C ASP A 31 -25.77 6.11 14.39
N THR A 32 -26.38 5.03 14.88
CA THR A 32 -25.86 3.67 14.66
C THR A 32 -26.03 3.25 13.20
N ASN A 33 -27.01 3.84 12.51
CA ASN A 33 -27.21 3.73 11.07
C ASN A 33 -26.85 5.04 10.34
N ALA A 34 -25.64 5.55 10.63
CA ALA A 34 -25.10 6.78 10.05
C ALA A 34 -25.10 6.78 8.52
N TYR A 35 -25.32 7.95 7.92
CA TYR A 35 -25.19 8.11 6.47
C TYR A 35 -23.77 8.53 6.07
N PRO A 36 -23.05 7.75 5.24
CA PRO A 36 -21.67 8.06 4.91
C PRO A 36 -21.51 9.21 3.88
N PRO A 37 -20.33 9.85 3.79
CA PRO A 37 -19.12 9.58 4.58
C PRO A 37 -19.24 10.09 6.02
N VAL A 38 -18.27 9.74 6.86
CA VAL A 38 -18.26 10.10 8.28
C VAL A 38 -17.13 11.08 8.55
N CYS A 39 -17.38 12.13 9.32
CA CYS A 39 -16.34 13.02 9.82
C CYS A 39 -15.64 12.37 11.00
N SER A 40 -14.31 12.39 10.99
CA SER A 40 -13.48 11.75 11.98
C SER A 40 -12.31 12.64 12.40
N THR A 41 -11.61 12.26 13.46
CA THR A 41 -10.38 12.95 13.87
C THR A 41 -9.36 11.98 14.45
N ARG A 42 -8.09 12.34 14.36
CA ARG A 42 -6.95 11.64 14.97
C ARG A 42 -5.90 12.63 15.45
N TYR A 43 -5.08 12.20 16.39
CA TYR A 43 -3.89 12.95 16.79
C TYR A 43 -2.72 12.62 15.87
N VAL A 44 -2.07 13.64 15.30
CA VAL A 44 -0.85 13.47 14.52
C VAL A 44 0.30 14.15 15.26
N SER A 45 1.33 13.36 15.62
CA SER A 45 2.49 13.87 16.35
C SER A 45 3.16 15.03 15.58
N GLY A 46 3.47 16.13 16.27
CA GLY A 46 4.05 17.32 15.66
C GLY A 46 3.08 18.26 14.93
N ILE A 47 1.85 17.81 14.63
CA ILE A 47 0.81 18.59 13.94
C ILE A 47 -0.35 18.92 14.89
N GLY A 48 -0.80 17.95 15.69
CA GLY A 48 -1.95 18.06 16.57
C GLY A 48 -3.21 17.38 16.01
N PRO A 49 -4.43 17.83 16.36
CA PRO A 49 -5.67 17.26 15.84
C PRO A 49 -5.78 17.46 14.32
N VAL A 50 -5.99 16.37 13.60
CA VAL A 50 -6.37 16.39 12.18
C VAL A 50 -7.78 15.83 12.07
N SER A 51 -8.66 16.56 11.39
CA SER A 51 -10.02 16.11 11.08
C SER A 51 -10.14 15.83 9.59
N GLU A 52 -10.76 14.70 9.27
CA GLU A 52 -10.87 14.22 7.91
C GLU A 52 -12.19 13.49 7.68
N TRP A 53 -12.65 13.48 6.43
CA TRP A 53 -13.78 12.65 6.01
C TRP A 53 -13.29 11.25 5.69
N MET A 54 -13.93 10.26 6.29
CA MET A 54 -13.67 8.86 6.07
C MET A 54 -14.79 8.24 5.23
N PHE A 55 -14.42 7.59 4.13
CA PHE A 55 -15.36 7.10 3.11
C PHE A 55 -15.51 5.59 3.17
N CYS A 56 -16.74 5.12 3.06
CA CYS A 56 -17.11 3.72 3.02
C CYS A 56 -16.59 3.03 1.74
N THR A 57 -15.99 1.84 1.84
CA THR A 57 -15.53 1.04 0.67
C THR A 57 -16.22 -0.31 0.50
N ASP A 58 -17.21 -0.60 1.33
CA ASP A 58 -18.07 -1.74 1.17
C ASP A 58 -19.53 -1.30 1.25
N TYR A 59 -20.23 -1.33 0.12
CA TYR A 59 -21.62 -0.87 0.06
C TYR A 59 -22.59 -1.67 0.95
N PHE A 60 -22.27 -2.93 1.24
CA PHE A 60 -23.16 -3.85 1.97
C PHE A 60 -22.79 -4.01 3.45
N SER A 61 -21.69 -3.41 3.90
CA SER A 61 -21.26 -3.41 5.30
C SER A 61 -21.94 -2.31 6.11
N HIS A 62 -22.04 -2.52 7.42
CA HIS A 62 -22.58 -1.50 8.32
C HIS A 62 -21.57 -0.37 8.55
N VAL A 63 -22.05 0.86 8.66
CA VAL A 63 -21.16 2.02 8.83
C VAL A 63 -20.42 1.98 10.16
N CYS A 64 -21.07 1.51 11.25
CA CYS A 64 -20.44 1.39 12.58
C CYS A 64 -19.65 2.65 13.00
N SER A 65 -20.31 3.81 13.00
CA SER A 65 -19.69 5.08 13.38
C SER A 65 -20.39 5.80 14.54
N GLY A 66 -21.54 5.29 14.98
CA GLY A 66 -22.27 5.82 16.12
C GLY A 66 -21.50 5.63 17.42
N VAL A 67 -21.67 6.55 18.36
CA VAL A 67 -21.02 6.51 19.67
C VAL A 67 -22.03 6.69 20.81
N ASP A 68 -21.78 6.03 21.93
CA ASP A 68 -22.60 6.19 23.14
C ASP A 68 -22.15 7.39 24.02
N ALA A 69 -22.78 7.53 25.19
CA ALA A 69 -22.47 8.59 26.14
C ALA A 69 -21.12 8.43 26.86
N ASP A 70 -20.54 7.23 26.83
CA ASP A 70 -19.23 6.92 27.39
C ASP A 70 -18.12 6.99 26.32
N GLY A 71 -18.51 7.25 25.07
CA GLY A 71 -17.60 7.39 23.94
C GLY A 71 -17.13 6.05 23.39
N ASN A 72 -17.89 4.96 23.58
CA ASN A 72 -17.64 3.70 22.89
C ASN A 72 -18.20 3.75 21.47
N LEU A 73 -17.52 3.09 20.54
CA LEU A 73 -18.04 2.87 19.19
C LEU A 73 -19.18 1.85 19.24
N LEU A 74 -20.20 2.04 18.42
CA LEU A 74 -21.40 1.20 18.37
C LEU A 74 -21.55 0.50 17.02
N ASP A 75 -22.04 -0.74 17.05
CA ASP A 75 -22.61 -1.41 15.88
C ASP A 75 -23.97 -0.80 15.50
N ILE A 76 -24.60 -1.31 14.43
CA ILE A 76 -25.92 -0.84 13.97
C ILE A 76 -27.04 -1.08 15.01
N ASP A 77 -26.88 -2.11 15.84
CA ASP A 77 -27.84 -2.52 16.88
C ASP A 77 -27.69 -1.68 18.17
N GLY A 78 -26.66 -0.83 18.24
CA GLY A 78 -26.35 0.03 19.39
C GLY A 78 -25.55 -0.66 20.49
N ASN A 79 -24.91 -1.79 20.20
CA ASN A 79 -24.01 -2.46 21.12
C ASN A 79 -22.59 -1.90 21.01
N PRO A 80 -21.86 -1.74 22.13
CA PRO A 80 -20.45 -1.37 22.10
C PRO A 80 -19.58 -2.39 21.37
N ILE A 81 -18.76 -1.90 20.46
CA ILE A 81 -17.76 -2.67 19.70
C ILE A 81 -16.36 -2.05 19.88
N PRO A 82 -15.28 -2.81 19.58
CA PRO A 82 -13.93 -2.23 19.57
C PRO A 82 -13.84 -1.06 18.59
N GLY A 83 -13.00 -0.05 18.88
CA GLY A 83 -12.82 1.09 17.97
C GLY A 83 -12.15 0.72 16.65
N LEU A 84 -11.92 1.72 15.81
CA LEU A 84 -11.34 1.55 14.47
C LEU A 84 -9.84 1.26 14.55
N ASN A 85 -9.39 0.18 13.92
CA ASN A 85 -7.98 -0.14 13.73
C ASN A 85 -7.58 0.14 12.30
N GLU A 86 -6.38 0.65 12.12
CA GLU A 86 -5.76 0.71 10.80
C GLU A 86 -5.43 -0.71 10.33
N LEU A 87 -5.79 -1.04 9.10
CA LEU A 87 -5.41 -2.29 8.45
C LEU A 87 -3.97 -2.18 7.95
N ALA A 88 -3.20 -3.27 8.11
CA ALA A 88 -1.84 -3.31 7.62
C ALA A 88 -1.81 -3.34 6.08
N GLY A 89 -1.29 -2.28 5.47
CA GLY A 89 -1.10 -2.20 4.02
C GLY A 89 -2.38 -1.86 3.27
N ALA A 90 -2.91 -2.84 2.52
CA ALA A 90 -3.99 -2.65 1.55
C ALA A 90 -5.37 -3.03 2.11
N ASN A 91 -6.43 -2.58 1.45
CA ASN A 91 -7.78 -3.07 1.68
C ASN A 91 -7.92 -4.46 1.02
N PRO A 92 -8.16 -5.53 1.80
CA PRO A 92 -8.15 -6.90 1.27
C PRO A 92 -9.23 -7.19 0.22
N LYS A 93 -10.24 -6.32 0.11
CA LYS A 93 -11.31 -6.43 -0.89
C LYS A 93 -10.96 -5.79 -2.23
N LEU A 94 -10.05 -4.82 -2.25
CA LEU A 94 -9.81 -3.95 -3.41
C LEU A 94 -8.57 -4.39 -4.20
N THR A 95 -8.61 -4.18 -5.52
CA THR A 95 -7.40 -4.27 -6.35
C THR A 95 -6.56 -2.98 -6.22
N PRO A 96 -5.25 -3.02 -6.52
CA PRO A 96 -4.41 -1.82 -6.52
C PRO A 96 -4.94 -0.69 -7.42
N GLU A 97 -5.57 -1.03 -8.55
CA GLU A 97 -6.21 -0.03 -9.43
C GLU A 97 -7.43 0.62 -8.75
N GLN A 98 -8.25 -0.17 -8.04
CA GLN A 98 -9.39 0.36 -7.29
C GLN A 98 -8.93 1.29 -6.16
N GLU A 99 -7.87 0.91 -5.44
CA GLU A 99 -7.26 1.77 -4.42
C GLU A 99 -6.76 3.09 -5.01
N SER A 100 -6.09 3.03 -6.17
CA SER A 100 -5.58 4.20 -6.88
C SER A 100 -6.71 5.14 -7.33
N LEU A 101 -7.80 4.59 -7.86
CA LEU A 101 -8.99 5.35 -8.25
C LEU A 101 -9.66 6.02 -7.05
N ILE A 102 -9.79 5.31 -5.92
CA ILE A 102 -10.40 5.86 -4.70
C ILE A 102 -9.52 6.96 -4.11
N ALA A 103 -8.20 6.76 -4.04
CA ALA A 103 -7.25 7.77 -3.60
C ALA A 103 -7.34 9.05 -4.45
N TYR A 104 -7.38 8.90 -5.77
CA TYR A 104 -7.59 10.01 -6.71
C TYR A 104 -8.91 10.75 -6.44
N LEU A 105 -10.02 10.01 -6.29
CA LEU A 105 -11.33 10.61 -6.06
C LEU A 105 -11.42 11.38 -4.74
N ILE A 106 -10.83 10.86 -3.66
CA ILE A 106 -10.87 11.55 -2.36
C ILE A 106 -10.10 12.88 -2.42
N GLN A 107 -8.99 12.90 -3.15
CA GLN A 107 -8.12 14.08 -3.28
C GLN A 107 -8.67 15.11 -4.28
N HIS A 108 -9.17 14.68 -5.43
CA HIS A 108 -9.55 15.57 -6.53
C HIS A 108 -11.06 15.73 -6.69
N GLY A 109 -11.84 14.75 -6.23
CA GLY A 109 -13.27 14.67 -6.49
C GLY A 109 -13.60 14.67 -7.99
N GLN A 110 -14.80 15.15 -8.31
CA GLN A 110 -15.26 15.42 -9.67
C GLN A 110 -16.12 16.69 -9.72
N ASP A 111 -15.81 17.57 -10.66
CA ASP A 111 -16.54 18.83 -10.87
C ASP A 111 -17.86 18.68 -11.63
N ALA A 112 -18.11 17.50 -12.22
CA ALA A 112 -19.34 17.19 -12.92
C ALA A 112 -19.89 15.87 -12.42
N TYR A 113 -20.94 15.94 -11.61
CA TYR A 113 -21.68 14.79 -11.10
C TYR A 113 -23.08 14.72 -11.70
N GLN A 114 -23.51 13.52 -12.09
CA GLN A 114 -24.84 13.23 -12.62
C GLN A 114 -25.46 12.05 -11.86
N GLY A 115 -26.28 12.35 -10.85
CA GLY A 115 -26.96 11.32 -10.07
C GLY A 115 -28.33 10.94 -10.63
N THR A 116 -28.62 9.63 -10.64
CA THR A 116 -29.93 9.08 -11.05
C THR A 116 -30.76 8.69 -9.83
N GLY A 117 -32.05 9.05 -9.84
CA GLY A 117 -33.02 8.61 -8.83
C GLY A 117 -32.61 9.00 -7.41
N TYR A 118 -32.51 8.01 -6.52
CA TYR A 118 -32.07 8.19 -5.14
C TYR A 118 -30.70 8.87 -5.01
N PHE A 119 -29.80 8.65 -5.98
CA PHE A 119 -28.43 9.16 -5.96
C PHE A 119 -28.27 10.55 -6.56
N ASN A 120 -29.37 11.24 -6.88
CA ASN A 120 -29.31 12.62 -7.37
C ASN A 120 -28.82 13.62 -6.30
N PHE A 121 -28.96 13.28 -5.01
CA PHE A 121 -28.49 14.08 -3.87
C PHE A 121 -28.80 15.57 -3.97
N ASN A 122 -30.09 15.91 -4.02
CA ASN A 122 -30.55 17.29 -4.10
C ASN A 122 -29.93 18.08 -5.28
N ASN A 123 -29.74 17.41 -6.43
CA ASN A 123 -29.06 17.92 -7.62
C ASN A 123 -27.64 18.40 -7.34
N ALA A 124 -26.86 17.60 -6.61
CA ALA A 124 -25.43 17.82 -6.45
C ALA A 124 -24.79 17.96 -7.84
N ALA A 125 -24.05 19.05 -8.07
CA ALA A 125 -23.37 19.29 -9.33
C ALA A 125 -21.95 18.69 -9.37
N ARG A 126 -21.40 18.40 -8.19
CA ARG A 126 -20.03 17.92 -7.97
C ARG A 126 -20.04 16.78 -6.97
N ALA A 127 -18.95 16.02 -6.97
CA ALA A 127 -18.67 14.96 -6.01
C ALA A 127 -17.29 15.22 -5.40
N VAL A 128 -17.24 15.94 -4.28
CA VAL A 128 -15.99 16.43 -3.67
C VAL A 128 -16.01 16.25 -2.15
N SER A 129 -14.83 16.06 -1.54
CA SER A 129 -14.67 15.78 -0.11
C SER A 129 -14.87 17.02 0.77
N ASP A 130 -14.56 18.22 0.24
CA ASP A 130 -14.66 19.52 0.91
C ASP A 130 -15.99 20.26 0.63
N GLY A 131 -16.91 19.62 -0.09
CA GLY A 131 -18.20 20.19 -0.50
C GLY A 131 -19.24 20.27 0.62
N ASP A 132 -20.51 20.41 0.26
CA ASP A 132 -21.60 20.24 1.22
C ASP A 132 -21.91 18.76 1.51
N SER A 133 -22.93 18.48 2.34
CA SER A 133 -23.32 17.11 2.69
C SER A 133 -23.73 16.27 1.47
N TRP A 134 -24.37 16.90 0.48
CA TRP A 134 -24.85 16.23 -0.72
C TRP A 134 -23.71 15.95 -1.71
N GLU A 135 -22.79 16.89 -1.88
CA GLU A 135 -21.59 16.70 -2.70
C GLU A 135 -20.66 15.60 -2.12
N ARG A 136 -20.58 15.51 -0.79
CA ARG A 136 -19.87 14.40 -0.12
C ARG A 136 -20.57 13.06 -0.29
N SER A 137 -21.90 13.03 -0.21
CA SER A 137 -22.68 11.82 -0.47
C SER A 137 -22.56 11.37 -1.93
N ALA A 138 -22.48 12.31 -2.87
CA ALA A 138 -22.18 12.03 -4.27
C ALA A 138 -20.79 11.35 -4.41
N LEU A 139 -19.76 11.90 -3.76
CA LEU A 139 -18.42 11.30 -3.76
C LEU A 139 -18.42 9.90 -3.14
N GLN A 140 -19.13 9.69 -2.04
CA GLN A 140 -19.28 8.38 -1.42
C GLN A 140 -19.86 7.32 -2.38
N VAL A 141 -20.82 7.71 -3.21
CA VAL A 141 -21.38 6.78 -4.20
C VAL A 141 -20.39 6.47 -5.31
N LEU A 142 -19.59 7.44 -5.75
CA LEU A 142 -18.53 7.19 -6.75
C LEU A 142 -17.46 6.22 -6.22
N ILE A 143 -17.15 6.29 -4.93
CA ILE A 143 -16.27 5.31 -4.28
C ILE A 143 -16.88 3.91 -4.33
N TRP A 144 -18.18 3.76 -4.05
CA TRP A 144 -18.88 2.48 -4.20
C TRP A 144 -19.03 2.02 -5.65
N CYS A 145 -19.04 2.92 -6.62
CA CYS A 145 -18.98 2.55 -8.03
C CYS A 145 -17.67 1.84 -8.40
N ILE A 146 -16.60 2.14 -7.67
CA ILE A 146 -15.29 1.50 -7.83
C ILE A 146 -15.23 0.23 -6.98
N SER A 147 -15.53 0.31 -5.68
CA SER A 147 -15.34 -0.81 -4.75
C SER A 147 -16.37 -1.93 -4.91
N ASP A 148 -17.59 -1.59 -5.32
CA ASP A 148 -18.76 -2.48 -5.40
C ASP A 148 -19.49 -2.31 -6.74
N PRO A 149 -18.91 -2.78 -7.85
CA PRO A 149 -19.54 -2.67 -9.17
C PRO A 149 -20.95 -3.28 -9.18
N VAL A 150 -21.90 -2.55 -9.77
CA VAL A 150 -23.31 -2.97 -9.84
C VAL A 150 -23.45 -4.20 -10.75
N ALA A 151 -24.16 -5.22 -10.27
CA ALA A 151 -24.42 -6.41 -11.06
C ALA A 151 -25.29 -6.11 -12.31
N PRO A 152 -25.08 -6.79 -13.46
CA PRO A 152 -25.78 -6.49 -14.72
C PRO A 152 -27.32 -6.61 -14.69
N SER A 153 -27.89 -7.29 -13.69
CA SER A 153 -29.33 -7.51 -13.53
C SER A 153 -29.92 -6.80 -12.32
N ALA A 154 -29.30 -5.70 -11.89
CA ALA A 154 -29.76 -4.90 -10.76
C ALA A 154 -31.20 -4.37 -10.96
N THR A 155 -31.92 -4.21 -9.85
CA THR A 155 -33.28 -3.66 -9.82
C THR A 155 -33.43 -2.65 -8.70
N GLY A 156 -34.47 -1.82 -8.74
CA GLY A 156 -34.72 -0.81 -7.71
C GLY A 156 -33.58 0.20 -7.59
N THR A 157 -33.18 0.53 -6.36
CA THR A 157 -32.10 1.48 -6.08
C THR A 157 -30.77 1.04 -6.68
N GLU A 158 -30.46 -0.26 -6.73
CA GLU A 158 -29.21 -0.71 -7.36
C GLU A 158 -29.16 -0.45 -8.87
N LEU A 159 -30.31 -0.43 -9.57
CA LEU A 159 -30.36 -0.03 -10.97
C LEU A 159 -30.05 1.46 -11.14
N GLU A 160 -30.56 2.31 -10.24
CA GLU A 160 -30.29 3.76 -10.21
C GLU A 160 -28.81 4.03 -9.86
N ARG A 161 -28.22 3.23 -8.97
CA ARG A 161 -26.79 3.26 -8.65
C ARG A 161 -25.98 2.90 -9.90
N GLY A 162 -26.37 1.86 -10.61
CA GLY A 162 -25.69 1.42 -11.84
C GLY A 162 -25.67 2.50 -12.92
N ALA A 163 -26.79 3.20 -13.12
CA ALA A 163 -26.85 4.35 -14.02
C ALA A 163 -25.92 5.48 -13.57
N THR A 164 -25.96 5.84 -12.28
CA THR A 164 -25.07 6.86 -11.70
C THR A 164 -23.60 6.47 -11.87
N CYS A 165 -23.24 5.20 -11.63
CA CYS A 165 -21.88 4.72 -11.82
C CYS A 165 -21.44 4.80 -13.28
N LEU A 166 -22.30 4.45 -14.23
CA LEU A 166 -21.96 4.52 -15.65
C LEU A 166 -21.71 5.97 -16.12
N ASP A 167 -22.53 6.91 -15.66
CA ASP A 167 -22.45 8.32 -16.08
C ASP A 167 -21.22 9.06 -15.52
N ASN A 168 -20.71 8.63 -14.35
CA ASN A 168 -19.65 9.37 -13.63
C ASN A 168 -18.34 8.58 -13.47
N MET A 169 -18.42 7.26 -13.38
CA MET A 169 -17.30 6.37 -13.06
C MET A 169 -17.37 5.06 -13.87
N GLY A 170 -17.78 5.17 -15.14
CA GLY A 170 -17.79 4.05 -16.07
C GLY A 170 -16.37 3.56 -16.42
N PRO A 171 -16.23 2.41 -17.09
CA PRO A 171 -14.92 1.81 -17.40
C PRO A 171 -13.96 2.74 -18.16
N GLU A 172 -14.48 3.55 -19.10
CA GLU A 172 -13.67 4.50 -19.86
C GLU A 172 -13.11 5.61 -18.95
N ARG A 173 -13.92 6.15 -18.04
CA ARG A 173 -13.50 7.18 -17.10
C ARG A 173 -12.49 6.64 -16.09
N GLN A 174 -12.69 5.41 -15.60
CA GLN A 174 -11.72 4.76 -14.72
C GLN A 174 -10.37 4.56 -15.43
N ALA A 175 -10.39 4.08 -16.68
CA ALA A 175 -9.17 3.91 -17.47
C ALA A 175 -8.45 5.24 -17.74
N GLU A 176 -9.20 6.31 -18.01
CA GLU A 176 -8.64 7.67 -18.16
C GLU A 176 -7.94 8.15 -16.89
N ILE A 177 -8.59 8.01 -15.73
CA ILE A 177 -8.01 8.39 -14.44
C ILE A 177 -6.75 7.58 -14.16
N LEU A 178 -6.80 6.26 -14.30
CA LEU A 178 -5.64 5.38 -14.10
C LEU A 178 -4.47 5.74 -15.01
N ALA A 179 -4.74 6.07 -16.28
CA ALA A 179 -3.69 6.50 -17.21
C ALA A 179 -3.06 7.85 -16.86
N SER A 180 -3.72 8.66 -16.03
CA SER A 180 -3.22 9.95 -15.53
C SER A 180 -2.42 9.84 -14.22
N ILE A 181 -2.51 8.70 -13.54
CA ILE A 181 -1.81 8.44 -12.28
C ILE A 181 -0.50 7.71 -12.62
N SER A 182 0.63 8.36 -12.36
CA SER A 182 1.93 7.69 -12.42
C SER A 182 2.17 6.92 -11.12
N ALA A 183 2.63 5.67 -11.24
CA ALA A 183 3.00 4.85 -10.09
C ALA A 183 4.26 5.35 -9.38
N ASP A 184 5.14 6.04 -10.11
CA ASP A 184 6.35 6.68 -9.59
C ASP A 184 6.49 8.08 -10.22
N PRO A 185 5.76 9.08 -9.70
CA PRO A 185 5.65 10.37 -10.34
C PRO A 185 7.00 11.12 -10.33
N THR A 186 7.38 11.64 -11.49
CA THR A 186 8.64 12.34 -11.73
C THR A 186 8.41 13.79 -12.14
N LEU A 187 9.29 14.68 -11.68
CA LEU A 187 9.30 16.09 -12.05
C LEU A 187 10.74 16.59 -12.14
N SER A 188 11.12 17.11 -13.30
CA SER A 188 12.42 17.76 -13.52
C SER A 188 12.26 19.08 -14.27
N VAL A 189 13.14 20.03 -13.95
CA VAL A 189 13.23 21.34 -14.59
C VAL A 189 14.68 21.53 -15.03
N ALA A 190 14.89 21.70 -16.33
CA ALA A 190 16.18 22.08 -16.90
C ALA A 190 16.13 23.54 -17.36
N GLY A 191 17.23 24.27 -17.19
CA GLY A 191 17.36 25.67 -17.59
C GLY A 191 18.45 25.87 -18.65
N PRO A 192 18.54 27.08 -19.22
CA PRO A 192 19.58 27.42 -20.18
C PRO A 192 20.94 27.55 -19.48
N SER A 193 21.98 26.96 -20.07
CA SER A 193 23.34 27.01 -19.53
C SER A 193 24.12 28.27 -19.93
N ALA A 194 23.77 28.87 -21.07
CA ALA A 194 24.41 30.10 -21.56
C ALA A 194 23.73 31.36 -20.99
N PRO A 195 24.48 32.44 -20.73
CA PRO A 195 23.90 33.73 -20.39
C PRO A 195 22.98 34.25 -21.50
N ILE A 196 21.83 34.79 -21.11
CA ILE A 196 20.82 35.33 -22.01
C ILE A 196 20.94 36.86 -22.02
N PRO A 197 20.87 37.52 -23.17
CA PRO A 197 20.76 38.98 -23.22
C PRO A 197 19.57 39.48 -22.42
N ILE A 198 19.71 40.59 -21.71
CA ILE A 198 18.58 41.25 -21.03
C ILE A 198 17.47 41.57 -22.05
N GLY A 199 16.22 41.24 -21.73
CA GLY A 199 15.09 41.33 -22.64
C GLY A 199 14.94 40.13 -23.60
N GLY A 200 15.92 39.22 -23.62
CA GLY A 200 15.82 37.90 -24.24
C GLY A 200 14.99 36.92 -23.38
N SER A 201 14.69 35.76 -23.95
CA SER A 201 13.92 34.71 -23.26
C SER A 201 14.79 33.50 -22.99
N GLY A 202 14.88 33.11 -21.72
CA GLY A 202 15.50 31.85 -21.30
C GLY A 202 14.50 30.72 -21.37
N GLU A 203 14.84 29.65 -22.07
CA GLU A 203 13.98 28.47 -22.19
C GLU A 203 14.25 27.51 -21.03
N PHE A 204 13.21 27.22 -20.28
CA PHE A 204 13.16 26.19 -19.25
C PHE A 204 12.38 24.99 -19.78
N VAL A 205 12.91 23.79 -19.59
CA VAL A 205 12.32 22.55 -20.05
C VAL A 205 11.84 21.78 -18.83
N ILE A 206 10.52 21.69 -18.66
CA ILE A 206 9.89 20.89 -17.61
C ILE A 206 9.58 19.51 -18.18
N THR A 207 10.04 18.45 -17.54
CA THR A 207 9.67 17.07 -17.88
C THR A 207 8.96 16.43 -16.69
N THR A 208 7.74 15.96 -16.90
CA THR A 208 6.86 15.43 -15.84
C THR A 208 5.89 14.39 -16.37
N ASP A 209 5.48 13.44 -15.52
CA ASP A 209 4.34 12.55 -15.73
C ASP A 209 3.18 12.83 -14.75
N VAL A 210 3.24 13.93 -14.01
CA VAL A 210 2.14 14.38 -13.15
C VAL A 210 1.08 15.07 -13.99
N PHE A 211 0.05 14.31 -14.36
CA PHE A 211 -1.07 14.79 -15.17
C PHE A 211 -2.34 15.06 -14.35
N SER A 212 -2.48 14.36 -13.23
CA SER A 212 -3.64 14.37 -12.34
C SER A 212 -3.86 15.69 -11.61
N SER A 213 -2.84 16.56 -11.52
CA SER A 213 -2.92 17.88 -10.90
C SER A 213 -2.03 18.92 -11.58
N PRO A 214 -2.36 20.23 -11.48
CA PRO A 214 -1.47 21.29 -11.97
C PRO A 214 -0.15 21.35 -11.18
N LEU A 215 0.94 21.67 -11.87
CA LEU A 215 2.21 22.01 -11.23
C LEU A 215 2.14 23.44 -10.70
N THR A 216 2.51 23.66 -9.44
CA THR A 216 2.72 25.00 -8.90
C THR A 216 4.11 25.50 -9.28
N LEU A 217 4.16 26.62 -9.99
CA LEU A 217 5.38 27.28 -10.43
C LEU A 217 5.71 28.46 -9.54
N SER A 218 7.00 28.65 -9.24
CA SER A 218 7.48 29.85 -8.56
C SER A 218 8.75 30.38 -9.21
N THR A 219 8.88 31.70 -9.24
CA THR A 219 10.08 32.38 -9.72
C THR A 219 10.76 33.13 -8.58
N ALA A 220 12.09 33.05 -8.53
CA ALA A 220 12.92 33.74 -7.54
C ALA A 220 14.09 34.47 -8.22
N GLY A 221 14.68 35.44 -7.53
CA GLY A 221 15.75 36.28 -8.08
C GLY A 221 15.19 37.52 -8.78
N ILE A 222 15.63 37.77 -10.01
CA ILE A 222 15.15 38.92 -10.79
C ILE A 222 13.72 38.69 -11.32
N PRO A 223 12.89 39.74 -11.44
CA PRO A 223 11.52 39.61 -11.94
C PRO A 223 11.52 39.21 -13.43
N GLY A 224 10.59 38.32 -13.79
CA GLY A 224 10.41 37.89 -15.18
C GLY A 224 9.00 37.41 -15.48
N THR A 225 8.66 37.39 -16.77
CA THR A 225 7.37 36.92 -17.27
C THR A 225 7.52 35.52 -17.86
N LEU A 226 6.64 34.60 -17.46
CA LEU A 226 6.63 33.22 -17.91
C LEU A 226 5.59 33.03 -19.02
N THR A 227 5.95 32.31 -20.10
CA THR A 227 5.01 31.91 -21.15
C THR A 227 5.28 30.48 -21.61
N VAL A 228 4.26 29.76 -22.06
CA VAL A 228 4.43 28.42 -22.65
C VAL A 228 4.88 28.58 -24.11
N VAL A 229 6.01 27.98 -24.46
CA VAL A 229 6.58 27.99 -25.82
C VAL A 229 6.10 26.76 -26.61
N SER A 230 6.16 25.58 -25.99
CA SER A 230 5.81 24.32 -26.63
C SER A 230 5.44 23.24 -25.59
N GLY A 231 4.86 22.15 -26.07
CA GLY A 231 4.44 21.03 -25.25
C GLY A 231 2.98 21.12 -24.77
N PRO A 232 2.46 20.07 -24.13
CA PRO A 232 1.05 19.96 -23.75
C PRO A 232 0.75 20.66 -22.41
N GLY A 233 1.22 21.89 -22.24
CA GLY A 233 1.08 22.67 -21.00
C GLY A 233 0.18 23.89 -21.18
N VAL A 234 -0.70 24.15 -20.20
CA VAL A 234 -1.51 25.38 -20.13
C VAL A 234 -1.19 26.10 -18.82
N LEU A 235 -0.63 27.31 -18.94
CA LEU A 235 -0.28 28.16 -17.80
C LEU A 235 -1.43 29.09 -17.43
N SER A 236 -1.84 29.07 -16.17
CA SER A 236 -2.85 29.96 -15.60
C SER A 236 -2.35 30.51 -14.26
N GLY A 237 -1.85 31.74 -14.27
CA GLY A 237 -1.19 32.33 -13.10
C GLY A 237 0.11 31.59 -12.79
N ASP A 238 0.20 31.04 -11.57
CA ASP A 238 1.32 30.20 -11.12
C ASP A 238 1.07 28.70 -11.32
N GLN A 239 -0.06 28.29 -11.92
CA GLN A 239 -0.40 26.90 -12.14
C GLN A 239 -0.15 26.48 -13.59
N LEU A 240 0.62 25.42 -13.79
CA LEU A 240 0.83 24.78 -15.10
C LEU A 240 0.10 23.43 -15.14
N GLN A 241 -1.03 23.38 -15.84
CA GLN A 241 -1.69 22.11 -16.12
C GLN A 241 -0.98 21.41 -17.28
N VAL A 242 -0.53 20.17 -17.06
CA VAL A 242 0.11 19.35 -18.09
C VAL A 242 -0.84 18.22 -18.50
N SER A 243 -1.01 18.02 -19.80
CA SER A 243 -1.82 16.91 -20.35
C SER A 243 -0.90 15.79 -20.86
N GLY A 244 -1.19 14.55 -20.50
CA GLY A 244 -0.44 13.39 -20.96
C GLY A 244 -1.01 12.08 -20.41
N SER A 245 -0.36 10.97 -20.75
CA SER A 245 -0.64 9.65 -20.17
C SER A 245 0.57 8.73 -20.24
N GLY A 246 0.76 7.93 -19.19
CA GLY A 246 1.77 6.87 -19.11
C GLY A 246 3.22 7.34 -18.94
N ALA A 247 3.80 8.04 -19.92
CA ALA A 247 5.21 8.44 -19.91
C ALA A 247 5.39 9.94 -19.66
N PRO A 248 6.51 10.38 -19.06
CA PRO A 248 6.80 11.79 -18.88
C PRO A 248 6.76 12.57 -20.20
N VAL A 249 6.13 13.74 -20.17
CA VAL A 249 6.05 14.68 -21.29
C VAL A 249 6.86 15.94 -20.97
N THR A 250 7.27 16.63 -22.03
CA THR A 250 8.05 17.85 -21.91
C THR A 250 7.22 19.09 -22.27
N VAL A 251 7.28 20.11 -21.41
CA VAL A 251 6.73 21.46 -21.63
C VAL A 251 7.88 22.46 -21.57
N THR A 252 8.03 23.26 -22.62
CA THR A 252 9.04 24.33 -22.66
C THR A 252 8.39 25.65 -22.28
N LEU A 253 8.94 26.31 -21.26
CA LEU A 253 8.54 27.64 -20.81
C LEU A 253 9.62 28.66 -21.14
N ALA A 254 9.23 29.84 -21.59
CA ALA A 254 10.11 30.99 -21.75
C ALA A 254 9.96 31.92 -20.55
N LEU A 255 11.07 32.23 -19.90
CA LEU A 255 11.17 33.29 -18.90
C LEU A 255 11.89 34.49 -19.52
N THR A 256 11.21 35.63 -19.60
CA THR A 256 11.80 36.89 -20.06
C THR A 256 12.06 37.80 -18.87
N ALA A 257 13.32 38.17 -18.63
CA ALA A 257 13.69 39.14 -17.60
C ALA A 257 14.24 40.43 -18.22
N THR A 258 13.98 41.57 -17.58
CA THR A 258 14.39 42.90 -18.06
C THR A 258 15.53 43.52 -17.23
N GLU A 259 16.00 42.77 -16.23
CA GLU A 259 17.08 43.18 -15.33
C GLU A 259 18.27 42.22 -15.49
N GLN A 260 19.46 42.68 -15.07
CA GLN A 260 20.65 41.83 -14.99
C GLN A 260 20.60 40.99 -13.73
N GLY A 261 20.92 39.70 -13.83
CA GLY A 261 21.03 38.81 -12.68
C GLY A 261 20.55 37.40 -12.99
N THR A 262 20.35 36.61 -11.94
CA THR A 262 19.88 35.23 -12.04
C THR A 262 18.40 35.17 -11.71
N ALA A 263 17.65 34.45 -12.55
CA ALA A 263 16.27 34.06 -12.27
C ALA A 263 16.20 32.55 -12.12
N THR A 264 15.54 32.08 -11.06
CA THR A 264 15.31 30.67 -10.78
C THR A 264 13.84 30.36 -11.01
N LEU A 265 13.56 29.30 -11.77
CA LEU A 265 12.23 28.73 -11.93
C LEU A 265 12.17 27.43 -11.14
N SER A 266 11.19 27.32 -10.24
CA SER A 266 10.89 26.08 -9.53
C SER A 266 9.50 25.59 -9.90
N ALA A 267 9.35 24.28 -10.06
CA ALA A 267 8.08 23.60 -10.21
C ALA A 267 7.89 22.62 -9.06
N ALA A 268 6.68 22.53 -8.53
CA ALA A 268 6.31 21.60 -7.48
C ALA A 268 4.96 20.94 -7.80
N ALA A 269 4.80 19.70 -7.37
CA ALA A 269 3.56 18.96 -7.48
C ALA A 269 3.36 18.04 -6.27
N THR A 270 2.11 17.74 -5.95
CA THR A 270 1.73 16.76 -4.93
C THR A 270 0.87 15.68 -5.58
N PRO A 271 1.50 14.66 -6.19
CA PRO A 271 0.79 13.62 -6.92
C PRO A 271 -0.16 12.82 -6.02
N PRO A 272 -1.29 12.31 -6.56
CA PRO A 272 -2.10 11.32 -5.87
C PRO A 272 -1.28 10.05 -5.67
N SER A 273 -1.25 9.55 -4.44
CA SER A 273 -0.56 8.32 -4.10
C SER A 273 -1.42 7.47 -3.18
N THR A 274 -1.49 6.18 -3.49
CA THR A 274 -2.04 5.16 -2.59
C THR A 274 -1.23 5.04 -1.30
N ALA A 275 0.01 5.54 -1.24
CA ALA A 275 0.78 5.58 0.00
C ALA A 275 0.18 6.54 1.06
N HIS A 276 -0.76 7.42 0.68
CA HIS A 276 -1.39 8.38 1.59
C HIS A 276 -2.83 8.03 1.93
N ILE A 277 -3.39 6.97 1.34
CA ILE A 277 -4.66 6.41 1.78
C ILE A 277 -4.40 5.45 2.94
N ALA A 278 -5.27 5.46 3.95
CA ALA A 278 -5.24 4.49 5.03
C ALA A 278 -6.62 3.88 5.22
N TRP A 279 -6.62 2.60 5.57
CA TRP A 279 -7.82 1.79 5.67
C TRP A 279 -8.12 1.51 7.14
N ASN A 280 -9.31 1.87 7.62
CA ASN A 280 -9.65 1.75 9.03
C ASN A 280 -10.94 0.97 9.21
N GLN A 281 -10.93 -0.03 10.08
CA GLN A 281 -12.10 -0.88 10.33
C GLN A 281 -12.18 -1.28 11.80
N SER A 282 -13.40 -1.34 12.33
CA SER A 282 -13.64 -2.02 13.60
C SER A 282 -13.73 -3.52 13.36
N PRO A 283 -13.06 -4.38 14.16
CA PRO A 283 -13.24 -5.83 14.09
C PRO A 283 -14.62 -6.28 14.59
N GLY A 284 -15.47 -5.36 15.06
CA GLY A 284 -16.83 -5.63 15.51
C GLY A 284 -17.75 -6.16 14.40
N ARG A 285 -18.74 -6.94 14.82
CA ARG A 285 -19.82 -7.47 13.97
C ARG A 285 -21.14 -7.27 14.70
N SER A 286 -22.17 -6.89 13.96
CA SER A 286 -23.54 -6.77 14.46
C SER A 286 -24.21 -8.13 14.62
N ALA A 287 -25.43 -8.15 15.17
CA ALA A 287 -26.17 -9.37 15.42
C ALA A 287 -26.55 -10.16 14.15
N ASP A 288 -26.57 -9.51 12.99
CA ASP A 288 -26.78 -10.11 11.67
C ASP A 288 -25.49 -10.63 11.01
N ASP A 289 -24.36 -10.61 11.74
CA ASP A 289 -23.03 -11.06 11.29
C ASP A 289 -22.47 -10.29 10.08
N VAL A 290 -23.02 -9.11 9.80
CA VAL A 290 -22.48 -8.20 8.78
C VAL A 290 -21.31 -7.42 9.41
N PRO A 291 -20.15 -7.34 8.74
CA PRO A 291 -18.99 -6.62 9.27
C PRO A 291 -19.21 -5.11 9.25
N CYS A 292 -18.44 -4.41 10.10
CA CYS A 292 -18.30 -2.97 10.02
C CYS A 292 -17.50 -2.57 8.77
N GLN A 293 -17.73 -1.33 8.33
CA GLN A 293 -17.11 -0.78 7.15
C GLN A 293 -15.57 -0.72 7.24
N VAL A 294 -14.91 -0.95 6.11
CA VAL A 294 -13.54 -0.48 5.87
C VAL A 294 -13.59 0.95 5.33
N PHE A 295 -13.11 1.89 6.14
CA PHE A 295 -13.07 3.30 5.81
C PHE A 295 -11.78 3.69 5.11
N ALA A 296 -11.90 4.34 3.96
CA ALA A 296 -10.84 5.10 3.33
C ALA A 296 -10.65 6.44 4.06
N THR A 297 -9.45 6.67 4.58
CA THR A 297 -8.99 7.96 5.13
C THR A 297 -7.83 8.46 4.30
N PHE A 298 -7.59 9.77 4.27
CA PHE A 298 -6.55 10.34 3.42
C PHE A 298 -5.62 11.25 4.22
N ARG A 299 -4.37 10.82 4.36
CA ARG A 299 -3.36 11.48 5.16
C ARG A 299 -2.73 12.65 4.41
N VAL A 300 -3.47 13.75 4.33
CA VAL A 300 -3.00 14.98 3.67
C VAL A 300 -1.64 15.44 4.23
N ALA A 301 -1.42 15.27 5.54
CA ALA A 301 -0.18 15.63 6.21
C ALA A 301 1.05 14.80 5.76
N ASP A 302 0.82 13.60 5.24
CA ASP A 302 1.89 12.68 4.85
C ASP A 302 2.20 12.77 3.35
N GLN A 303 1.47 13.64 2.63
CA GLN A 303 1.68 13.85 1.19
C GLN A 303 3.09 14.32 0.89
N VAL A 304 3.73 13.66 -0.08
CA VAL A 304 5.06 14.06 -0.56
C VAL A 304 4.92 15.03 -1.71
N THR A 305 5.51 16.22 -1.57
CA THR A 305 5.66 17.18 -2.67
C THR A 305 6.96 16.91 -3.42
N ILE A 306 6.86 16.54 -4.69
CA ILE A 306 8.02 16.51 -5.59
C ILE A 306 8.28 17.92 -6.12
N ASN A 307 9.54 18.31 -6.18
CA ASN A 307 9.93 19.64 -6.63
C ASN A 307 11.25 19.58 -7.41
N SER A 308 11.40 20.49 -8.36
CA SER A 308 12.63 20.67 -9.13
C SER A 308 12.78 22.13 -9.51
N SER A 309 14.02 22.59 -9.64
CA SER A 309 14.32 23.97 -10.02
C SER A 309 15.51 24.06 -10.95
N ALA A 310 15.53 25.07 -11.81
CA ALA A 310 16.70 25.46 -12.58
C ALA A 310 16.85 26.98 -12.59
N SER A 311 18.04 27.46 -12.96
CA SER A 311 18.32 28.89 -13.04
C SER A 311 18.78 29.31 -14.43
N ALA A 312 18.53 30.57 -14.77
CA ALA A 312 18.97 31.25 -15.97
C ALA A 312 19.66 32.56 -15.60
N THR A 313 20.76 32.90 -16.27
CA THR A 313 21.49 34.15 -16.04
C THR A 313 21.23 35.14 -17.16
N PHE A 314 20.78 36.34 -16.81
CA PHE A 314 20.53 37.45 -17.74
C PHE A 314 21.62 38.50 -17.61
N ALA A 315 22.29 38.83 -18.73
CA ALA A 315 23.42 39.76 -18.76
C ALA A 315 23.34 40.70 -19.97
N THR A 316 23.97 41.87 -19.87
CA THR A 316 24.16 42.76 -21.02
C THR A 316 25.12 42.10 -22.03
N GLU A 317 24.79 42.10 -23.32
CA GLU A 317 25.75 41.67 -24.35
C GLU A 317 27.02 42.53 -24.26
N GLY A 318 28.12 41.91 -23.85
CA GLY A 318 29.43 42.55 -23.69
C GLY A 318 30.54 41.60 -24.10
N GLY A 319 31.30 41.99 -25.13
CA GLY A 319 32.30 41.17 -25.81
C GLY A 319 33.36 40.59 -24.87
N GLY A 320 33.60 39.28 -25.03
CA GLY A 320 34.63 38.55 -24.31
C GLY A 320 36.03 39.10 -24.60
N GLY A 321 36.58 39.82 -23.64
CA GLY A 321 38.02 40.06 -23.55
C GLY A 321 38.72 38.76 -23.16
N THR A 322 39.71 38.35 -23.95
CA THR A 322 40.60 37.24 -23.67
C THR A 322 41.52 37.60 -22.49
N GLY A 323 41.14 37.24 -21.28
CA GLY A 323 42.01 37.24 -20.11
C GLY A 323 42.42 35.81 -19.77
N THR A 324 43.68 35.46 -19.99
CA THR A 324 44.29 34.16 -19.63
C THR A 324 44.61 34.09 -18.13
N GLY A 325 43.60 34.24 -17.27
CA GLY A 325 43.67 33.74 -15.90
C GLY A 325 43.21 32.29 -15.93
N GLU A 326 44.06 31.35 -15.52
CA GLU A 326 43.67 29.95 -15.37
C GLU A 326 42.66 29.85 -14.24
N GLY A 327 41.38 29.98 -14.59
CA GLY A 327 40.28 29.84 -13.66
C GLY A 327 40.06 28.37 -13.32
N PHE A 328 39.89 28.04 -12.05
CA PHE A 328 39.61 26.67 -11.60
C PHE A 328 38.23 26.60 -10.93
N GLY A 329 37.45 25.58 -11.28
CA GLY A 329 36.18 25.23 -10.66
C GLY A 329 36.25 23.85 -10.01
N ALA A 330 35.34 23.57 -9.09
CA ALA A 330 35.24 22.28 -8.41
C ALA A 330 33.79 21.78 -8.44
N PHE A 331 33.57 20.57 -7.92
CA PHE A 331 32.23 20.07 -7.65
C PHE A 331 32.19 19.31 -6.32
N SER A 332 31.01 19.19 -5.76
CA SER A 332 30.78 18.47 -4.51
C SER A 332 29.63 17.49 -4.66
N ILE A 333 29.77 16.30 -4.09
CA ILE A 333 28.76 15.25 -4.10
C ILE A 333 28.24 15.07 -2.68
N THR A 334 26.97 15.39 -2.45
CA THR A 334 26.27 15.09 -1.19
C THR A 334 25.45 13.82 -1.36
N LYS A 335 25.58 12.87 -0.42
CA LYS A 335 24.84 11.63 -0.48
C LYS A 335 23.49 11.74 0.22
N ALA A 336 22.43 11.33 -0.46
CA ALA A 336 21.12 11.10 0.13
C ALA A 336 20.71 9.64 -0.06
N VAL A 337 19.94 9.09 0.89
CA VAL A 337 19.34 7.76 0.77
C VAL A 337 17.87 7.85 1.12
N THR A 338 17.03 7.21 0.30
CA THR A 338 15.61 7.02 0.58
C THR A 338 15.41 5.58 1.04
N TRP A 339 14.96 5.41 2.28
CA TRP A 339 14.73 4.10 2.89
C TRP A 339 13.23 3.77 2.89
N ASP A 340 12.84 2.64 2.27
CA ASP A 340 11.47 2.11 2.37
C ASP A 340 11.26 1.32 3.69
N GLY A 341 12.37 0.94 4.35
CA GLY A 341 12.40 0.22 5.62
C GLY A 341 13.27 0.93 6.67
N GLN A 342 13.85 0.16 7.59
CA GLN A 342 14.72 0.72 8.63
C GLN A 342 16.04 1.21 8.01
N ALA A 343 16.42 2.46 8.32
CA ALA A 343 17.68 3.03 7.87
C ALA A 343 18.88 2.33 8.50
N ILE A 344 19.96 2.17 7.72
CA ILE A 344 21.20 1.55 8.16
C ILE A 344 22.31 2.61 8.19
N ASP A 345 22.81 2.90 9.38
CA ASP A 345 23.90 3.85 9.57
C ASP A 345 25.24 3.30 9.10
N GLY A 346 26.13 4.19 8.68
CA GLY A 346 27.54 3.87 8.41
C GLY A 346 27.81 3.24 7.05
N ILE A 347 26.82 3.18 6.15
CA ILE A 347 27.05 2.80 4.76
C ILE A 347 27.84 3.90 4.04
N VAL A 348 28.94 3.49 3.40
CA VAL A 348 29.76 4.36 2.55
C VAL A 348 29.49 3.99 1.10
N PHE A 349 29.09 4.98 0.32
CA PHE A 349 28.81 4.84 -1.10
C PHE A 349 30.05 5.23 -1.89
N ALA A 350 30.37 4.42 -2.89
CA ALA A 350 31.54 4.59 -3.73
C ALA A 350 31.11 4.93 -5.16
N GLY A 351 31.92 5.73 -5.84
CA GLY A 351 31.72 6.01 -7.25
C GLY A 351 32.99 6.47 -7.91
N THR A 352 32.89 6.79 -9.20
CA THR A 352 33.97 7.32 -10.01
C THR A 352 33.54 8.59 -10.71
N TYR A 353 34.50 9.46 -11.02
CA TYR A 353 34.27 10.61 -11.87
C TYR A 353 35.37 10.75 -12.93
N THR A 354 35.01 11.35 -14.06
CA THR A 354 35.90 11.65 -15.18
C THR A 354 35.76 13.13 -15.52
N VAL A 355 36.90 13.82 -15.69
CA VAL A 355 36.95 15.23 -16.07
C VAL A 355 37.67 15.36 -17.41
N THR A 356 37.03 15.99 -18.38
CA THR A 356 37.60 16.25 -19.70
C THR A 356 37.81 17.75 -19.89
N ALA A 357 39.00 18.15 -20.34
CA ALA A 357 39.35 19.54 -20.54
C ALA A 357 38.54 20.17 -21.68
N PRO A 358 38.48 21.51 -21.77
CA PRO A 358 37.76 22.20 -22.85
C PRO A 358 38.24 21.83 -24.26
N ASP A 359 39.52 21.43 -24.41
CA ASP A 359 40.10 20.99 -25.69
C ASP A 359 39.76 19.54 -26.07
N GLY A 360 38.98 18.85 -25.23
CA GLY A 360 38.55 17.47 -25.41
C GLY A 360 39.54 16.42 -24.94
N THR A 361 40.66 16.81 -24.31
CA THR A 361 41.58 15.86 -23.69
C THR A 361 41.11 15.45 -22.30
N ALA A 362 41.11 14.15 -21.99
CA ALA A 362 40.78 13.69 -20.64
C ALA A 362 41.86 14.18 -19.66
N ILE A 363 41.45 14.91 -18.61
CA ILE A 363 42.34 15.40 -17.54
C ILE A 363 42.54 14.29 -16.51
N VAL A 364 41.43 13.72 -16.03
CA VAL A 364 41.41 12.58 -15.12
C VAL A 364 40.28 11.64 -15.51
N GLU A 365 40.52 10.34 -15.42
CA GLU A 365 39.58 9.30 -15.81
C GLU A 365 39.34 8.36 -14.63
N ASN A 366 38.07 8.06 -14.36
CA ASN A 366 37.61 7.11 -13.33
C ASN A 366 38.23 7.31 -11.94
N GLN A 367 38.33 8.56 -11.49
CA GLN A 367 38.84 8.87 -10.14
C GLN A 367 37.82 8.48 -9.08
N PRO A 368 38.22 7.75 -8.02
CA PRO A 368 37.28 7.26 -7.02
C PRO A 368 36.87 8.36 -6.04
N PHE A 369 35.62 8.31 -5.60
CA PHE A 369 35.14 9.03 -4.43
C PHE A 369 34.40 8.09 -3.48
N ASN A 370 34.37 8.47 -2.20
CA ASN A 370 33.58 7.80 -1.17
C ASN A 370 32.80 8.86 -0.39
N VAL A 371 31.51 8.62 -0.16
CA VAL A 371 30.64 9.54 0.55
C VAL A 371 29.63 8.74 1.40
N ALA A 372 29.53 9.08 2.68
CA ALA A 372 28.52 8.51 3.58
C ALA A 372 27.22 9.30 3.47
N GLU A 373 26.09 8.68 3.82
CA GLU A 373 24.79 9.37 3.87
C GLU A 373 24.85 10.69 4.66
N GLY A 374 24.22 11.73 4.12
CA GLY A 374 24.20 13.08 4.69
C GLY A 374 25.54 13.83 4.62
N SER A 375 26.62 13.18 4.19
CA SER A 375 27.94 13.78 4.05
C SER A 375 28.15 14.33 2.63
N THR A 376 29.10 15.25 2.53
CA THR A 376 29.54 15.84 1.26
C THR A 376 31.00 15.53 0.99
N TRP A 377 31.27 14.94 -0.17
CA TRP A 377 32.61 14.84 -0.74
C TRP A 377 32.85 16.02 -1.69
N THR A 378 34.08 16.50 -1.82
CA THR A 378 34.41 17.64 -2.70
C THR A 378 35.65 17.30 -3.52
N SER A 379 35.60 17.58 -4.81
CA SER A 379 36.72 17.38 -5.73
C SER A 379 37.84 18.38 -5.48
N GLU A 380 39.01 18.10 -6.06
CA GLU A 380 39.99 19.16 -6.32
C GLU A 380 39.47 20.14 -7.41
N GLY A 381 40.23 21.21 -7.65
CA GLY A 381 39.91 22.18 -8.69
C GLY A 381 40.39 21.74 -10.08
N TYR A 382 39.55 21.91 -11.09
CA TYR A 382 39.85 21.64 -12.50
C TYR A 382 39.65 22.90 -13.35
N GLU A 383 40.28 22.94 -14.52
CA GLU A 383 40.23 24.08 -15.43
C GLU A 383 38.79 24.45 -15.79
N THR A 384 38.50 25.75 -15.79
CA THR A 384 37.21 26.30 -16.21
C THR A 384 36.85 25.82 -17.62
N GLY A 385 35.60 25.40 -17.81
CA GLY A 385 35.12 24.85 -19.07
C GLY A 385 35.29 23.34 -19.20
N SER A 386 35.95 22.67 -18.23
CA SER A 386 36.04 21.21 -18.21
C SER A 386 34.66 20.57 -17.98
N THR A 387 34.38 19.45 -18.66
CA THR A 387 33.17 18.64 -18.45
C THR A 387 33.42 17.56 -17.40
N VAL A 388 32.42 17.30 -16.57
CA VAL A 388 32.45 16.30 -15.49
C VAL A 388 31.37 15.25 -15.71
N HIS A 389 31.76 13.99 -15.73
CA HIS A 389 30.88 12.83 -15.72
C HIS A 389 31.07 12.04 -14.42
N ILE A 390 29.98 11.64 -13.78
CA ILE A 390 29.97 10.93 -12.49
C ILE A 390 29.22 9.61 -12.65
N GLU A 391 29.78 8.54 -12.12
CA GLU A 391 29.15 7.23 -12.01
C GLU A 391 29.19 6.77 -10.55
N GLU A 392 28.12 6.15 -10.07
CA GLU A 392 28.16 5.46 -8.77
C GLU A 392 28.43 3.96 -9.01
N ILE A 393 29.24 3.37 -8.13
CA ILE A 393 29.35 1.93 -8.00
C ILE A 393 28.22 1.47 -7.07
N LEU A 394 27.19 0.86 -7.65
CA LEU A 394 26.01 0.43 -6.89
C LEU A 394 26.42 -0.49 -5.72
N PRO A 395 25.94 -0.24 -4.49
CA PRO A 395 26.27 -1.09 -3.36
C PRO A 395 25.75 -2.52 -3.56
N THR A 396 26.55 -3.51 -3.17
CA THR A 396 26.17 -4.94 -3.24
C THR A 396 25.66 -5.49 -1.91
N GLY A 397 25.54 -4.65 -0.89
CA GLY A 397 25.09 -5.07 0.44
C GLY A 397 24.45 -3.93 1.23
N PRO A 398 23.82 -4.25 2.37
CA PRO A 398 23.60 -5.61 2.88
C PRO A 398 22.56 -6.38 2.05
N SER A 399 22.57 -7.73 2.12
CA SER A 399 21.67 -8.59 1.30
C SER A 399 20.19 -8.42 1.62
N SER A 400 19.89 -7.87 2.80
CA SER A 400 18.55 -7.46 3.20
C SER A 400 18.04 -6.24 2.45
N ILE A 401 18.86 -5.56 1.64
CA ILE A 401 18.49 -4.34 0.92
C ILE A 401 18.72 -4.51 -0.58
N ILE A 402 17.70 -4.17 -1.36
CA ILE A 402 17.79 -3.99 -2.80
C ILE A 402 18.04 -2.52 -3.08
N TRP A 403 19.17 -2.22 -3.72
CA TRP A 403 19.52 -0.87 -4.15
C TRP A 403 19.01 -0.59 -5.56
N ALA A 404 18.21 0.47 -5.71
CA ALA A 404 17.84 0.96 -7.02
C ALA A 404 19.01 1.70 -7.70
N ALA A 405 18.91 1.88 -9.01
CA ALA A 405 19.87 2.68 -9.75
C ALA A 405 20.00 4.10 -9.16
N PRO A 406 21.22 4.66 -9.07
CA PRO A 406 21.45 5.99 -8.52
C PRO A 406 20.78 7.08 -9.35
N VAL A 407 20.37 8.14 -8.67
CA VAL A 407 19.89 9.38 -9.29
C VAL A 407 20.81 10.52 -8.89
N PHE A 408 21.36 11.22 -9.89
CA PHE A 408 22.14 12.43 -9.68
C PHE A 408 21.27 13.66 -9.95
N SER A 409 21.33 14.68 -9.09
CA SER A 409 20.65 15.96 -9.33
C SER A 409 21.16 16.68 -10.59
N THR A 410 22.41 16.43 -10.96
CA THR A 410 23.02 16.84 -12.22
C THR A 410 24.19 15.91 -12.54
N ASN A 411 24.41 15.63 -13.83
CA ASN A 411 25.56 14.87 -14.34
C ASN A 411 25.92 15.43 -15.71
N ASP A 412 27.12 15.16 -16.22
CA ASP A 412 27.60 15.67 -17.51
C ASP A 412 27.57 17.22 -17.61
N PHE A 413 28.08 17.89 -16.57
CA PHE A 413 28.06 19.36 -16.45
C PHE A 413 29.44 19.98 -16.72
N ILE A 414 29.46 21.31 -16.92
CA ILE A 414 30.67 22.10 -17.16
C ILE A 414 31.04 22.90 -15.91
N LEU A 415 32.33 22.96 -15.59
CA LEU A 415 32.84 23.76 -14.46
C LEU A 415 32.99 25.24 -14.83
N GLY A 416 32.50 26.12 -13.96
CA GLY A 416 32.68 27.57 -14.06
C GLY A 416 33.86 28.07 -13.22
N ASP A 417 34.37 29.25 -13.57
CA ASP A 417 35.50 29.89 -12.88
C ASP A 417 35.17 30.22 -11.42
N GLU A 418 36.04 29.80 -10.49
CA GLU A 418 35.90 29.97 -9.03
C GLU A 418 34.55 29.49 -8.47
N THR A 419 33.88 28.54 -9.15
CA THR A 419 32.59 27.98 -8.71
C THR A 419 32.72 26.55 -8.19
N THR A 420 31.79 26.14 -7.33
CA THR A 420 31.61 24.74 -6.94
C THR A 420 30.21 24.28 -7.33
N VAL A 421 30.13 23.28 -8.22
CA VAL A 421 28.85 22.67 -8.62
C VAL A 421 28.42 21.67 -7.55
N ALA A 422 27.26 21.87 -6.95
CA ALA A 422 26.70 20.94 -5.96
C ALA A 422 25.86 19.85 -6.65
N VAL A 423 26.24 18.59 -6.43
CA VAL A 423 25.57 17.40 -6.93
C VAL A 423 25.00 16.63 -5.73
N THR A 424 23.75 16.20 -5.82
CA THR A 424 23.18 15.23 -4.88
C THR A 424 23.12 13.86 -5.54
N LEU A 425 23.72 12.86 -4.89
CA LEU A 425 23.65 11.45 -5.28
C LEU A 425 22.64 10.74 -4.38
N THR A 426 21.50 10.37 -4.95
CA THR A 426 20.40 9.72 -4.24
C THR A 426 20.34 8.24 -4.61
N ASN A 427 20.28 7.38 -3.58
CA ASN A 427 19.98 5.95 -3.76
C ASN A 427 18.69 5.61 -3.04
N ARG A 428 17.91 4.70 -3.59
CA ARG A 428 16.75 4.12 -2.92
C ARG A 428 17.07 2.72 -2.43
N ALA A 429 16.73 2.46 -1.17
CA ALA A 429 16.89 1.19 -0.49
C ALA A 429 15.51 0.59 -0.19
N THR A 430 15.23 -0.57 -0.79
CA THR A 430 14.01 -1.34 -0.54
C THR A 430 14.37 -2.62 0.20
N LEU A 431 13.54 -3.03 1.18
CA LEU A 431 13.77 -4.27 1.91
C LEU A 431 13.64 -5.47 0.96
N ASN A 432 14.67 -6.32 0.94
CA ASN A 432 14.64 -7.59 0.25
C ASN A 432 13.86 -8.61 1.10
N THR A 433 12.94 -9.35 0.49
CA THR A 433 12.07 -10.29 1.21
C THR A 433 12.02 -11.65 0.54
N GLY A 434 11.99 -12.70 1.36
CA GLY A 434 11.81 -14.08 0.95
C GLY A 434 10.69 -14.76 1.74
N VAL A 435 10.56 -16.08 1.56
CA VAL A 435 9.56 -16.90 2.24
C VAL A 435 10.16 -18.24 2.69
N PHE A 436 9.50 -18.90 3.64
CA PHE A 436 9.75 -20.31 3.94
C PHE A 436 8.44 -21.10 3.85
N GLU A 437 8.56 -22.41 3.71
CA GLU A 437 7.41 -23.31 3.60
C GLU A 437 7.36 -24.27 4.79
N ALA A 438 6.16 -24.66 5.19
CA ALA A 438 5.97 -25.64 6.25
C ALA A 438 4.83 -26.61 5.94
N SER A 439 4.92 -27.85 6.43
CA SER A 439 3.84 -28.84 6.36
C SER A 439 3.72 -29.65 7.65
N LYS A 440 2.52 -30.20 7.89
CA LYS A 440 2.23 -31.03 9.06
C LYS A 440 2.34 -32.51 8.75
N VAL A 441 2.86 -33.26 9.72
CA VAL A 441 2.72 -34.73 9.77
C VAL A 441 2.13 -35.13 11.11
N VAL A 442 1.04 -35.90 11.09
CA VAL A 442 0.47 -36.55 12.28
C VAL A 442 0.80 -38.04 12.21
N ALA A 443 1.48 -38.55 13.24
CA ALA A 443 1.95 -39.92 13.34
C ALA A 443 1.47 -40.59 14.64
N GLY A 444 1.70 -41.89 14.78
CA GLY A 444 1.32 -42.68 15.96
C GLY A 444 0.01 -43.46 15.78
N ASP A 445 -0.28 -44.35 16.73
CA ASP A 445 -1.46 -45.23 16.69
C ASP A 445 -2.78 -44.49 16.98
N GLY A 446 -2.71 -43.27 17.53
CA GLY A 446 -3.85 -42.37 17.70
C GLY A 446 -4.09 -41.42 16.52
N ALA A 447 -3.26 -41.41 15.48
CA ALA A 447 -3.32 -40.40 14.41
C ALA A 447 -4.69 -40.31 13.71
N SER A 448 -5.43 -41.42 13.60
CA SER A 448 -6.77 -41.45 12.99
C SER A 448 -7.85 -40.73 13.80
N LEU A 449 -7.55 -40.29 15.03
CA LEU A 449 -8.44 -39.46 15.84
C LEU A 449 -8.37 -37.97 15.45
N VAL A 450 -7.39 -37.58 14.65
CA VAL A 450 -7.20 -36.20 14.17
C VAL A 450 -7.89 -36.05 12.83
N ALA A 451 -8.79 -35.08 12.71
CA ALA A 451 -9.42 -34.77 11.43
C ALA A 451 -8.39 -34.16 10.46
N ASP A 452 -8.52 -34.44 9.16
CA ASP A 452 -7.59 -33.96 8.13
C ASP A 452 -7.55 -32.41 8.05
N ASP A 453 -8.64 -31.74 8.44
CA ASP A 453 -8.77 -30.28 8.51
C ASP A 453 -8.41 -29.69 9.88
N ALA A 454 -7.92 -30.50 10.82
CA ALA A 454 -7.43 -29.99 12.10
C ALA A 454 -6.18 -29.12 11.89
N VAL A 455 -6.17 -27.96 12.55
CA VAL A 455 -5.13 -26.94 12.38
C VAL A 455 -4.13 -26.97 13.55
N PHE A 456 -2.85 -26.93 13.22
CA PHE A 456 -1.72 -26.78 14.15
C PHE A 456 -1.01 -25.45 13.89
N LEU A 457 -0.64 -24.72 14.94
CA LEU A 457 0.06 -23.44 14.77
C LEU A 457 1.57 -23.59 14.93
N LEU A 458 2.31 -23.31 13.86
CA LEU A 458 3.76 -23.13 13.87
C LEU A 458 4.07 -21.65 14.07
N GLU A 459 4.48 -21.27 15.27
CA GLU A 459 4.90 -19.93 15.63
C GLU A 459 6.37 -19.71 15.26
N TYR A 460 6.71 -18.48 14.86
CA TYR A 460 8.07 -18.06 14.61
C TYR A 460 8.34 -16.66 15.16
N ASP A 461 9.58 -16.42 15.56
CA ASP A 461 10.10 -15.11 15.93
C ASP A 461 11.51 -14.91 15.39
N TYR A 462 11.90 -13.66 15.12
CA TYR A 462 13.24 -13.31 14.70
C TYR A 462 13.65 -11.95 15.32
N PRO A 463 14.93 -11.79 15.71
CA PRO A 463 15.43 -10.53 16.20
C PRO A 463 15.59 -9.50 15.07
N ALA A 464 15.76 -8.23 15.43
CA ALA A 464 16.12 -7.17 14.48
C ALA A 464 17.46 -7.49 13.80
N GLY A 465 17.57 -7.10 12.54
CA GLY A 465 18.76 -7.29 11.71
C GLY A 465 19.13 -6.03 10.95
N GLU A 466 20.05 -6.15 9.99
CA GLU A 466 20.45 -5.02 9.16
C GLU A 466 19.30 -4.59 8.24
N GLY A 467 18.67 -3.45 8.51
CA GLY A 467 17.61 -2.89 7.66
C GLY A 467 16.20 -3.37 7.99
N PHE A 468 16.01 -4.15 9.06
CA PHE A 468 14.68 -4.59 9.50
C PHE A 468 14.58 -4.79 11.02
N GLU A 469 13.39 -4.52 11.55
CA GLU A 469 13.06 -4.69 12.97
C GLU A 469 12.81 -6.16 13.35
N ALA A 470 12.78 -6.43 14.66
CA ALA A 470 12.38 -7.74 15.17
C ALA A 470 10.91 -8.03 14.82
N GLY A 471 10.59 -9.29 14.57
CA GLY A 471 9.23 -9.70 14.19
C GLY A 471 8.87 -11.09 14.66
N SER A 472 7.58 -11.41 14.55
CA SER A 472 7.03 -12.72 14.88
C SER A 472 5.75 -12.99 14.10
N GLY A 473 5.39 -14.25 13.95
CA GLY A 473 4.15 -14.66 13.30
C GLY A 473 3.83 -16.13 13.54
N ALA A 474 2.81 -16.64 12.86
CA ALA A 474 2.44 -18.05 12.92
C ALA A 474 1.94 -18.54 11.55
N LEU A 475 2.12 -19.83 11.27
CA LEU A 475 1.52 -20.55 10.15
C LEU A 475 0.50 -21.55 10.66
N GLU A 476 -0.66 -21.59 10.00
CA GLU A 476 -1.70 -22.60 10.22
C GLU A 476 -1.40 -23.81 9.35
N LEU A 477 -1.06 -24.95 9.96
CA LEU A 477 -0.72 -26.18 9.26
C LEU A 477 -1.85 -27.21 9.44
N SER A 478 -2.48 -27.60 8.33
CA SER A 478 -3.53 -28.62 8.33
C SER A 478 -2.95 -30.03 8.49
N ALA A 479 -3.64 -30.89 9.24
CA ALA A 479 -3.24 -32.27 9.50
C ALA A 479 -3.07 -33.13 8.22
N ASN A 480 -3.74 -32.74 7.13
CA ASN A 480 -3.67 -33.38 5.81
C ASN A 480 -2.28 -33.31 5.15
N GLY A 481 -1.36 -32.49 5.67
CA GLY A 481 0.01 -32.36 5.17
C GLY A 481 0.19 -31.41 3.99
N ASP A 482 -0.79 -30.55 3.72
CA ASP A 482 -0.63 -29.46 2.74
C ASP A 482 0.57 -28.58 3.10
N VAL A 483 1.28 -28.12 2.07
CA VAL A 483 2.39 -27.17 2.21
C VAL A 483 1.81 -25.77 2.30
N VAL A 484 2.24 -25.03 3.32
CA VAL A 484 1.85 -23.66 3.59
C VAL A 484 3.07 -22.77 3.49
N THR A 485 2.98 -21.72 2.69
CA THR A 485 4.05 -20.73 2.50
C THR A 485 3.84 -19.56 3.46
N SER A 486 4.92 -19.05 4.04
CA SER A 486 4.87 -17.85 4.87
C SER A 486 4.52 -16.59 4.07
N GLY A 487 4.12 -15.54 4.77
CA GLY A 487 4.17 -14.19 4.21
C GLY A 487 5.61 -13.77 3.91
N ALA A 488 5.77 -12.62 3.24
CA ALA A 488 7.08 -12.04 2.96
C ALA A 488 7.81 -11.70 4.26
N LEU A 489 9.04 -12.20 4.38
CA LEU A 489 9.91 -12.03 5.55
C LEU A 489 11.25 -11.42 5.11
N PRO A 490 11.93 -10.63 5.97
CA PRO A 490 13.19 -9.99 5.60
C PRO A 490 14.28 -11.01 5.26
N VAL A 491 14.96 -10.84 4.13
CA VAL A 491 16.14 -11.66 3.79
C VAL A 491 17.25 -11.46 4.81
N GLY A 492 17.85 -12.56 5.26
CA GLY A 492 18.81 -12.59 6.36
C GLY A 492 18.19 -12.71 7.76
N ALA A 493 16.86 -12.63 7.89
CA ALA A 493 16.19 -12.91 9.18
C ALA A 493 16.41 -14.37 9.59
N VAL A 494 16.81 -14.58 10.84
CA VAL A 494 16.99 -15.92 11.42
C VAL A 494 15.81 -16.21 12.35
N LEU A 495 14.87 -16.99 11.85
CA LEU A 495 13.67 -17.40 12.55
C LEU A 495 14.00 -18.49 13.56
N THR A 496 13.46 -18.37 14.77
CA THR A 496 13.28 -19.45 15.73
C THR A 496 11.87 -19.99 15.55
N LEU A 497 11.73 -21.31 15.38
CA LEU A 497 10.45 -21.96 15.16
C LEU A 497 10.00 -22.74 16.39
N SER A 498 8.71 -22.63 16.72
CA SER A 498 8.09 -23.44 17.77
C SER A 498 6.65 -23.77 17.43
N GLU A 499 6.22 -25.00 17.71
CA GLU A 499 4.81 -25.36 17.54
C GLU A 499 4.05 -25.13 18.85
N ARG A 500 2.92 -24.44 18.75
CA ARG A 500 1.99 -24.31 19.88
C ARG A 500 1.41 -25.66 20.23
N ALA A 501 1.34 -25.97 21.53
CA ALA A 501 0.79 -27.24 22.01
C ALA A 501 -0.64 -27.46 21.44
N PRO A 502 -0.90 -28.61 20.79
CA PRO A 502 -2.22 -28.89 20.25
C PRO A 502 -3.23 -29.21 21.35
N ASP A 503 -4.51 -29.06 21.01
CA ASP A 503 -5.60 -29.44 21.92
C ASP A 503 -5.53 -30.93 22.28
N ALA A 504 -5.87 -31.24 23.52
CA ALA A 504 -5.90 -32.61 24.01
C ALA A 504 -7.04 -33.39 23.35
N ILE A 505 -6.75 -34.62 22.92
CA ILE A 505 -7.73 -35.54 22.37
C ILE A 505 -8.04 -36.61 23.43
N ALA A 506 -9.32 -36.79 23.73
CA ALA A 506 -9.72 -37.75 24.77
C ALA A 506 -9.27 -39.18 24.43
N GLY A 507 -8.58 -39.83 25.36
CA GLY A 507 -8.08 -41.20 25.21
C GLY A 507 -6.78 -41.32 24.41
N ALA A 508 -6.08 -40.21 24.16
CA ALA A 508 -4.76 -40.22 23.55
C ALA A 508 -3.87 -39.10 24.11
N THR A 509 -2.56 -39.32 24.08
CA THR A 509 -1.54 -38.40 24.58
C THR A 509 -0.60 -37.97 23.46
N TRP A 510 -0.40 -36.66 23.31
CA TRP A 510 0.59 -36.09 22.40
C TRP A 510 2.02 -36.22 22.95
N ALA A 511 2.96 -36.65 22.11
CA ALA A 511 4.38 -36.46 22.37
C ALA A 511 4.81 -35.02 22.06
N ALA A 512 6.02 -34.63 22.49
CA ALA A 512 6.60 -33.35 22.09
C ALA A 512 6.74 -33.27 20.56
N PRO A 513 6.44 -32.11 19.95
CA PRO A 513 6.54 -31.93 18.51
C PRO A 513 8.00 -32.05 18.03
N VAL A 514 8.19 -32.58 16.83
CA VAL A 514 9.51 -32.71 16.19
C VAL A 514 9.51 -31.91 14.90
N LEU A 515 10.30 -30.84 14.87
CA LEU A 515 10.52 -30.03 13.67
C LEU A 515 11.76 -30.54 12.92
N SER A 516 11.72 -30.54 11.58
CA SER A 516 12.88 -30.89 10.75
C SER A 516 14.07 -29.95 10.97
N THR A 517 13.79 -28.70 11.33
CA THR A 517 14.76 -27.70 11.82
C THR A 517 14.07 -26.78 12.83
N GLY A 518 14.80 -26.35 13.87
CA GLY A 518 14.30 -25.38 14.84
C GLY A 518 14.56 -23.92 14.44
N THR A 519 15.34 -23.69 13.38
CA THR A 519 15.66 -22.36 12.88
C THR A 519 15.67 -22.31 11.36
N VAL A 520 15.29 -21.17 10.79
CA VAL A 520 15.32 -20.92 9.33
C VAL A 520 15.94 -19.55 9.09
N THR A 521 16.90 -19.47 8.17
CA THR A 521 17.36 -18.18 7.64
C THR A 521 16.61 -17.90 6.34
N ILE A 522 15.99 -16.73 6.24
CA ILE A 522 15.29 -16.33 5.01
C ILE A 522 16.31 -15.90 3.97
N ASP A 523 16.11 -16.37 2.75
CA ASP A 523 16.88 -16.03 1.55
C ASP A 523 15.93 -15.54 0.46
N ASP A 524 16.44 -14.87 -0.58
CA ASP A 524 15.65 -14.43 -1.75
C ASP A 524 15.57 -15.49 -2.88
N ASP A 525 16.25 -16.62 -2.69
CA ASP A 525 16.26 -17.79 -3.57
C ASP A 525 15.13 -18.81 -3.23
N GLU A 526 15.42 -20.11 -3.28
CA GLU A 526 14.45 -21.19 -3.06
C GLU A 526 14.03 -21.28 -1.58
N PRO A 527 12.72 -21.37 -1.29
CA PRO A 527 12.24 -21.37 0.09
C PRO A 527 12.69 -22.62 0.84
N VAL A 528 13.06 -22.44 2.11
CA VAL A 528 13.36 -23.56 3.01
C VAL A 528 12.07 -24.25 3.42
N SER A 529 11.96 -25.56 3.18
CA SER A 529 10.81 -26.36 3.62
C SER A 529 11.02 -26.98 5.01
N VAL A 530 10.05 -26.78 5.90
CA VAL A 530 10.02 -27.29 7.27
C VAL A 530 8.92 -28.34 7.41
N THR A 531 9.21 -29.47 8.05
CA THR A 531 8.18 -30.47 8.38
C THR A 531 8.00 -30.52 9.89
N VAL A 532 6.74 -30.39 10.32
CA VAL A 532 6.37 -30.41 11.74
C VAL A 532 5.63 -31.70 12.06
N THR A 533 6.25 -32.60 12.82
CA THR A 533 5.72 -33.93 13.13
C THR A 533 5.17 -34.00 14.55
N ASN A 534 3.88 -34.28 14.70
CA ASN A 534 3.28 -34.64 15.99
C ASN A 534 2.98 -36.13 16.06
N THR A 535 3.35 -36.77 17.16
CA THR A 535 3.02 -38.18 17.41
C THR A 535 1.93 -38.26 18.48
N LEU A 536 0.80 -38.88 18.14
CA LEU A 536 -0.33 -39.14 19.04
C LEU A 536 -0.37 -40.62 19.41
N THR A 537 -0.33 -40.94 20.69
CA THR A 537 -0.39 -42.32 21.20
C THR A 537 -1.68 -42.58 21.96
N LEU A 538 -2.37 -43.68 21.68
CA LEU A 538 -3.58 -44.07 22.42
C LEU A 538 -3.26 -44.39 23.88
N ASP A 539 -4.09 -43.92 24.80
CA ASP A 539 -3.96 -44.24 26.22
C ASP A 539 -4.32 -45.73 26.44
N ALA A 540 -3.59 -46.41 27.33
CA ALA A 540 -3.72 -47.86 27.54
C ALA A 540 -5.14 -48.33 27.93
N ASP A 541 -5.99 -47.44 28.46
CA ASP A 541 -7.38 -47.75 28.85
C ASP A 541 -8.38 -47.68 27.68
N ALA A 542 -8.01 -47.07 26.53
CA ALA A 542 -8.88 -46.96 25.35
C ALA A 542 -9.01 -48.29 24.56
N ILE A 543 -8.09 -49.24 24.78
CA ILE A 543 -8.03 -50.54 24.09
C ILE A 543 -8.93 -51.60 24.77
N GLY A 544 -9.53 -51.29 25.93
CA GLY A 544 -10.22 -52.27 26.78
C GLY A 544 -11.70 -52.56 26.49
N ALA A 545 -12.38 -51.81 25.61
CA ALA A 545 -13.85 -51.90 25.46
C ALA A 545 -14.35 -52.80 24.30
N GLY A 546 -13.50 -53.67 23.73
CA GLY A 546 -13.86 -54.46 22.55
C GLY A 546 -13.10 -55.78 22.40
N GLY A 547 -13.19 -56.69 23.36
CA GLY A 547 -12.60 -58.02 23.21
C GLY A 547 -13.09 -59.03 24.26
N GLY A 548 -14.02 -59.90 23.87
CA GLY A 548 -14.49 -61.01 24.71
C GLY A 548 -15.21 -62.06 23.87
N GLU A 549 -14.48 -63.13 23.56
CA GLU A 549 -14.72 -64.17 22.57
C GLU A 549 -15.99 -65.02 22.73
N ALA A 550 -16.43 -65.55 21.58
CA ALA A 550 -17.29 -66.71 21.47
C ALA A 550 -16.56 -67.98 21.94
N GLY A 551 -17.10 -68.65 22.97
CA GLY A 551 -16.59 -69.92 23.50
C GLY A 551 -17.74 -70.83 23.96
N HIS A 552 -17.85 -71.98 23.29
CA HIS A 552 -18.87 -73.01 23.40
C HIS A 552 -18.74 -73.84 24.70
N GLY A 553 -19.84 -74.12 25.42
CA GLY A 553 -19.82 -75.01 26.58
C GLY A 553 -21.18 -75.26 27.24
N THR A 554 -21.61 -76.51 27.22
CA THR A 554 -22.91 -77.09 27.58
C THR A 554 -23.25 -77.17 29.08
N GLY A 555 -24.55 -77.08 29.43
CA GLY A 555 -25.15 -78.01 30.41
C GLY A 555 -25.86 -77.46 31.67
N ALA A 556 -27.16 -77.78 31.77
CA ALA A 556 -27.93 -78.14 32.97
C ALA A 556 -28.50 -77.08 33.95
N SER A 557 -29.81 -76.84 33.75
CA SER A 557 -30.95 -76.80 34.68
C SER A 557 -30.86 -76.37 36.17
N ALA A 558 -31.80 -75.46 36.48
CA ALA A 558 -32.77 -75.45 37.59
C ALA A 558 -32.35 -75.02 39.01
N GLY A 559 -33.07 -74.00 39.52
CA GLY A 559 -33.21 -73.72 40.95
C GLY A 559 -33.73 -72.31 41.26
N SER A 560 -34.95 -72.25 41.81
CA SER A 560 -35.68 -71.11 42.41
C SER A 560 -34.82 -70.03 43.10
N GLY A 561 -35.19 -68.76 43.23
CA GLY A 561 -36.49 -68.08 43.20
C GLY A 561 -36.43 -66.87 44.14
N SER A 562 -37.44 -66.01 44.07
CA SER A 562 -37.81 -64.94 45.01
C SER A 562 -37.44 -63.48 44.69
N THR A 563 -38.45 -62.80 44.17
CA THR A 563 -39.08 -61.54 44.64
C THR A 563 -38.35 -60.18 44.58
N SER A 564 -38.92 -59.31 43.73
CA SER A 564 -39.18 -57.85 43.82
C SER A 564 -38.88 -57.23 42.43
N GLY A 565 -39.80 -56.80 41.56
CA GLY A 565 -41.07 -56.06 41.74
C GLY A 565 -40.74 -54.63 42.20
N LEU A 566 -40.93 -53.52 41.49
CA LEU A 566 -41.55 -53.08 40.23
C LEU A 566 -40.76 -51.81 39.81
N ALA A 567 -40.56 -51.46 38.53
CA ALA A 567 -41.56 -50.75 37.72
C ALA A 567 -41.35 -50.97 36.20
N LEU A 568 -42.45 -51.39 35.57
CA LEU A 568 -42.83 -51.32 34.15
C LEU A 568 -43.78 -50.10 34.08
N THR A 569 -43.78 -49.18 33.11
CA THR A 569 -44.10 -49.27 31.67
C THR A 569 -43.58 -47.97 31.01
N GLY A 570 -42.93 -47.95 29.83
CA GLY A 570 -43.48 -48.29 28.50
C GLY A 570 -44.32 -47.11 27.96
N GLY A 571 -44.17 -46.58 26.75
CA GLY A 571 -43.39 -46.89 25.55
C GLY A 571 -43.32 -45.62 24.66
N GLU A 572 -42.34 -45.52 23.75
CA GLU A 572 -42.45 -45.92 22.32
C GLU A 572 -43.33 -44.96 21.49
N LEU A 573 -43.10 -44.61 20.23
CA LEU A 573 -42.03 -44.71 19.23
C LEU A 573 -42.54 -43.87 18.04
N SER A 574 -41.62 -43.38 17.22
CA SER A 574 -41.69 -43.17 15.74
C SER A 574 -41.38 -41.73 15.31
N LEU A 575 -40.18 -41.42 14.80
CA LEU A 575 -39.65 -41.66 13.45
C LEU A 575 -40.51 -41.10 12.32
N VAL A 576 -40.11 -39.95 11.77
CA VAL A 576 -40.06 -39.69 10.32
C VAL A 576 -38.77 -38.90 10.02
N MET A 577 -37.82 -39.59 9.39
CA MET A 577 -36.75 -38.97 8.59
C MET A 577 -37.31 -38.58 7.22
N VAL A 578 -36.94 -37.42 6.70
CA VAL A 578 -36.88 -37.18 5.25
C VAL A 578 -35.46 -36.76 4.91
N VAL A 579 -34.86 -37.59 4.07
CA VAL A 579 -33.51 -37.54 3.51
C VAL A 579 -33.45 -36.48 2.42
N LEU A 580 -32.39 -35.67 2.43
CA LEU A 580 -31.99 -34.78 1.35
C LEU A 580 -31.03 -35.52 0.39
N GLY A 581 -31.27 -35.40 -0.91
CA GLY A 581 -30.22 -35.28 -1.94
C GLY A 581 -29.49 -36.54 -2.42
N VAL A 582 -29.89 -37.07 -3.57
CA VAL A 582 -28.97 -37.74 -4.50
C VAL A 582 -29.11 -37.10 -5.89
N ALA A 583 -27.95 -36.71 -6.42
CA ALA A 583 -27.71 -36.10 -7.72
C ALA A 583 -27.81 -37.09 -8.89
N LEU A 584 -28.12 -36.58 -10.10
CA LEU A 584 -27.61 -37.03 -11.41
C LEU A 584 -28.33 -36.29 -12.55
N ILE A 585 -27.67 -35.32 -13.22
CA ILE A 585 -27.91 -35.03 -14.65
C ILE A 585 -26.56 -34.79 -15.35
N ALA A 586 -26.45 -35.45 -16.49
CA ALA A 586 -25.27 -35.65 -17.30
C ALA A 586 -24.73 -34.40 -18.02
N VAL A 587 -23.41 -34.39 -18.17
CA VAL A 587 -22.63 -33.54 -19.08
C VAL A 587 -22.93 -33.93 -20.53
N GLY A 588 -23.37 -32.96 -21.34
CA GLY A 588 -23.44 -33.06 -22.79
C GLY A 588 -22.70 -31.88 -23.42
N GLY A 589 -21.40 -32.06 -23.68
CA GLY A 589 -20.57 -31.07 -24.38
C GLY A 589 -20.86 -31.04 -25.88
N SER A 590 -21.07 -29.84 -26.42
CA SER A 590 -21.05 -29.57 -27.87
C SER A 590 -20.06 -28.43 -28.13
N VAL A 591 -18.84 -28.81 -28.52
CA VAL A 591 -17.79 -27.88 -28.99
C VAL A 591 -18.06 -27.56 -30.46
N LEU A 592 -18.36 -26.30 -30.77
CA LEU A 592 -18.32 -25.76 -32.13
C LEU A 592 -16.96 -25.13 -32.39
N VAL A 593 -16.12 -25.85 -33.13
CA VAL A 593 -14.85 -25.37 -33.70
C VAL A 593 -15.16 -24.44 -34.87
N SER A 594 -14.87 -23.15 -34.73
CA SER A 594 -14.80 -22.20 -35.85
C SER A 594 -13.36 -22.07 -36.33
N ARG A 595 -13.04 -22.78 -37.43
CA ARG A 595 -11.82 -22.62 -38.21
C ARG A 595 -11.88 -21.28 -38.97
N ARG A 596 -10.94 -20.36 -38.72
CA ARG A 596 -10.60 -19.29 -39.67
C ARG A 596 -9.38 -19.69 -40.50
N SER A 597 -9.65 -20.00 -41.77
CA SER A 597 -8.67 -20.23 -42.83
C SER A 597 -8.02 -18.92 -43.28
N ARG A 598 -6.69 -18.86 -43.29
CA ARG A 598 -5.90 -17.95 -44.14
C ARG A 598 -5.92 -18.47 -45.59
N PRO A 599 -6.08 -17.61 -46.62
CA PRO A 599 -5.66 -17.95 -47.96
C PRO A 599 -4.25 -17.39 -48.25
N SER A 600 -3.39 -18.26 -48.77
CA SER A 600 -2.13 -17.90 -49.43
C SER A 600 -2.38 -17.60 -50.91
N LYS A 601 -1.90 -16.46 -51.39
CA LYS A 601 -1.03 -16.35 -52.57
C LYS A 601 -0.42 -14.97 -52.64
#